data_AF-A0A8H6G1S8-F1
#
_entry.id   AF-A0A8H6G1S8-F1
#
_cell.length_a   1.000
_cell.length_b   1.000
_cell.length_c   1.000
_cell.angle_alpha   90.00
_cell.angle_beta   90.00
_cell.angle_gamma   90.00
#
_symmetry.space_group_name_H-M   'P 1'
#
loop_
_entity.id
_entity.type
_entity.pdbx_description
1 polymer ?
#
loop_
_entity_poly.entity_id
_entity_poly.type
_entity_poly.pdbx_seq_one_letter_code
_entity_poly.pdbx_strand_id
1 'polypeptide(L)'
;MEPDEAVTLILKTTGLSDQLDKSIRKSAERVVTTLGYLALAIVQAEAVIRQGHCRMEEHCTIYYQRRRELLSQKAVQDGEDYRYTVYTTWEVSLKIIEEISSEAGQDAIELLQIFSYLHHDGISEEIFYRAWKTLRSDPPSEWTLSHQSDILLDKSSQK
;
A
#
# COMPACT_ATOMS: atom_id res chain seq x y z
N MET A 1 -2.60 -20.77 0.19
CA MET A 1 -3.22 -21.00 -1.13
C MET A 1 -2.34 -21.98 -1.87
N GLU A 2 -2.93 -22.85 -2.70
CA GLU A 2 -2.12 -23.81 -3.47
C GLU A 2 -1.25 -23.08 -4.51
N PRO A 3 -0.06 -23.62 -4.86
CA PRO A 3 0.86 -22.95 -5.79
C PRO A 3 0.23 -22.60 -7.15
N ASP A 4 -0.56 -23.51 -7.72
CA ASP A 4 -1.24 -23.28 -9.01
C ASP A 4 -2.33 -22.21 -8.91
N GLU A 5 -3.05 -22.14 -7.80
CA GLU A 5 -4.02 -21.07 -7.54
C GLU A 5 -3.32 -19.71 -7.40
N ALA A 6 -2.18 -19.68 -6.73
CA ALA A 6 -1.38 -18.46 -6.57
C ALA A 6 -0.85 -17.93 -7.91
N VAL A 7 -0.32 -18.81 -8.76
CA VAL A 7 0.13 -18.46 -10.11
C VAL A 7 -1.04 -17.98 -10.97
N THR A 8 -2.19 -18.65 -10.87
CA THR A 8 -3.39 -18.25 -11.62
C THR A 8 -3.89 -16.87 -11.17
N LEU A 9 -3.85 -16.60 -9.87
CA LEU A 9 -4.26 -15.32 -9.30
C LEU A 9 -3.44 -14.17 -9.90
N ILE A 10 -2.11 -14.23 -9.80
CA ILE A 10 -1.21 -13.16 -10.28
C ILE A 10 -1.27 -12.96 -11.79
N LEU A 11 -1.42 -14.02 -12.58
CA LEU A 11 -1.51 -13.91 -14.04
C LEU A 11 -2.84 -13.28 -14.48
N LYS A 12 -3.94 -13.62 -13.80
CA LYS A 12 -5.28 -13.12 -14.12
C LYS A 12 -5.41 -11.62 -13.84
N THR A 13 -4.85 -11.18 -12.73
CA THR A 13 -4.98 -9.82 -12.17
C THR A 13 -3.99 -8.81 -12.75
N THR A 14 -2.85 -9.28 -13.27
CA THR A 14 -1.88 -8.48 -14.04
C THR A 14 -2.23 -8.37 -15.51
N GLY A 15 -3.31 -9.01 -15.98
CA GLY A 15 -3.75 -8.99 -17.38
C GLY A 15 -2.85 -9.82 -18.31
N LEU A 16 -2.03 -10.72 -17.77
CA LEU A 16 -1.09 -11.57 -18.50
C LEU A 16 -1.64 -12.98 -18.76
N SER A 17 -2.91 -13.23 -18.45
CA SER A 17 -3.62 -14.51 -18.61
C SER A 17 -3.52 -15.10 -20.03
N ASP A 18 -3.48 -14.25 -21.07
CA ASP A 18 -3.47 -14.69 -22.48
C ASP A 18 -2.04 -14.89 -23.04
N GLN A 19 -1.02 -14.48 -22.28
CA GLN A 19 0.39 -14.62 -22.65
C GLN A 19 0.94 -15.94 -22.07
N LEU A 20 0.68 -17.04 -22.77
CA LEU A 20 1.17 -18.39 -22.44
C LEU A 20 2.68 -18.55 -22.70
N ASP A 21 3.47 -17.51 -22.46
CA ASP A 21 4.91 -17.59 -22.57
C ASP A 21 5.48 -18.29 -21.33
N LYS A 22 6.34 -19.30 -21.54
CA LYS A 22 7.00 -20.03 -20.45
C LYS A 22 7.81 -19.10 -19.56
N SER A 23 8.32 -17.99 -20.11
CA SER A 23 9.04 -16.97 -19.35
C SER A 23 8.15 -16.28 -18.32
N ILE A 24 6.95 -15.85 -18.72
CA ILE A 24 5.99 -15.14 -17.87
C ILE A 24 5.50 -16.03 -16.73
N ARG A 25 5.18 -17.29 -17.04
CA ARG A 25 4.78 -18.27 -16.01
C ARG A 25 5.88 -18.50 -14.99
N LYS A 26 7.12 -18.64 -15.43
CA LYS A 26 8.28 -18.81 -14.54
C LYS A 26 8.53 -17.58 -13.66
N SER A 27 8.30 -16.38 -14.18
CA SER A 27 8.37 -15.14 -13.39
C SER A 27 7.24 -15.07 -12.37
N ALA A 28 6.01 -15.43 -12.75
CA ALA A 28 4.88 -15.52 -11.83
C ALA A 28 5.14 -16.53 -10.70
N GLU A 29 5.62 -17.74 -11.04
CA GLU A 29 6.01 -18.78 -10.07
C GLU A 29 7.06 -18.25 -9.07
N ARG A 30 8.08 -17.53 -9.54
CA ARG A 30 9.09 -16.91 -8.67
C ARG A 30 8.47 -15.87 -7.73
N VAL A 31 7.58 -15.02 -8.23
CA VAL A 31 6.94 -13.98 -7.43
C VAL A 31 6.05 -14.58 -6.36
N VAL A 32 5.15 -15.52 -6.70
CA VAL A 32 4.23 -16.12 -5.72
C VAL A 32 4.97 -16.95 -4.67
N THR A 33 6.07 -17.60 -5.05
CA THR A 33 6.98 -18.28 -4.12
C THR A 33 7.61 -17.28 -3.15
N THR A 34 8.09 -16.14 -3.67
CA THR A 34 8.70 -15.06 -2.86
C THR A 34 7.70 -14.46 -1.87
N LEU A 35 6.41 -14.43 -2.24
CA LEU A 35 5.30 -13.92 -1.42
C LEU A 35 4.69 -14.99 -0.49
N GLY A 36 5.25 -16.20 -0.45
CA GLY A 36 4.80 -17.28 0.44
C GLY A 36 3.38 -17.79 0.13
N TYR A 37 2.91 -17.63 -1.11
CA TYR A 37 1.56 -18.02 -1.54
C TYR A 37 0.43 -17.37 -0.71
N LEU A 38 0.70 -16.19 -0.13
CA LEU A 38 -0.28 -15.42 0.63
C LEU A 38 -1.12 -14.59 -0.34
N ALA A 39 -2.42 -14.88 -0.45
CA ALA A 39 -3.33 -14.20 -1.39
C ALA A 39 -3.31 -12.68 -1.21
N LEU A 40 -3.27 -12.19 0.03
CA LEU A 40 -3.20 -10.75 0.32
C LEU A 40 -1.90 -10.11 -0.21
N ALA A 41 -0.75 -10.75 0.02
CA ALA A 41 0.54 -10.25 -0.46
C ALA A 41 0.61 -10.26 -1.99
N ILE A 42 -0.02 -11.24 -2.63
CA ILE A 42 -0.14 -11.33 -4.09
C ILE A 42 -1.02 -10.19 -4.62
N VAL A 43 -2.19 -9.92 -4.06
CA VAL A 43 -3.06 -8.81 -4.48
C VAL A 43 -2.37 -7.44 -4.34
N GLN A 44 -1.56 -7.27 -3.29
CA GLN A 44 -0.76 -6.05 -3.11
C GLN A 44 0.34 -5.93 -4.16
N ALA A 45 1.09 -7.01 -4.44
CA ALA A 45 2.10 -7.04 -5.49
C ALA A 45 1.52 -6.76 -6.88
N GLU A 46 0.36 -7.34 -7.17
CA GLU A 46 -0.37 -7.13 -8.43
C GLU A 46 -0.79 -5.68 -8.63
N ALA A 47 -1.27 -5.01 -7.58
CA ALA A 47 -1.67 -3.61 -7.66
C ALA A 47 -0.50 -2.73 -8.12
N VAL A 48 0.68 -2.93 -7.52
CA VAL A 48 1.91 -2.21 -7.87
C VAL A 48 2.36 -2.52 -9.30
N ILE A 49 2.31 -3.80 -9.71
CA ILE A 49 2.66 -4.23 -11.08
C ILE A 49 1.70 -3.63 -12.11
N ARG A 50 0.38 -3.69 -11.85
CA ARG A 50 -0.67 -3.19 -12.76
C ARG A 50 -0.61 -1.69 -12.94
N GLN A 51 -0.22 -0.95 -11.90
CA GLN A 51 0.00 0.49 -11.96
C GLN A 51 1.30 0.87 -12.69
N GLY A 52 2.11 -0.10 -13.12
CA GLY A 52 3.34 0.13 -13.87
C GLY A 52 4.53 0.57 -13.02
N HIS A 53 4.41 0.52 -11.69
CA HIS A 53 5.47 0.92 -10.77
C HIS A 53 6.62 -0.09 -10.69
N CYS A 54 6.39 -1.36 -11.05
CA CYS A 54 7.45 -2.34 -11.22
C CYS A 54 7.07 -3.41 -12.25
N ARG A 55 8.07 -3.98 -12.92
CA ARG A 55 7.85 -5.15 -13.77
C ARG A 55 7.81 -6.40 -12.89
N MET A 56 7.02 -7.39 -13.28
CA MET A 56 6.92 -8.67 -12.55
C MET A 56 8.28 -9.36 -12.36
N GLU A 57 9.20 -9.20 -13.32
CA GLU A 57 10.56 -9.74 -13.26
C GLU A 57 11.46 -9.02 -12.24
N GLU A 58 11.17 -7.74 -11.99
CA GLU A 58 11.92 -6.86 -11.07
C GLU A 58 11.36 -6.94 -9.64
N HIS A 59 10.09 -7.34 -9.50
CA HIS A 59 9.38 -7.40 -8.22
C HIS A 59 10.13 -8.22 -7.15
N CYS A 60 10.64 -9.41 -7.48
CA CYS A 60 11.42 -10.21 -6.53
C CYS A 60 12.66 -9.46 -6.03
N THR A 61 13.38 -8.78 -6.91
CA THR A 61 14.61 -8.07 -6.57
C THR A 61 14.33 -6.89 -5.64
N ILE A 62 13.30 -6.11 -5.94
CA ILE A 62 12.83 -4.99 -5.09
C ILE A 62 12.43 -5.53 -3.71
N TYR A 63 11.63 -6.61 -3.69
CA TYR A 63 11.20 -7.23 -2.45
C TYR A 63 12.38 -7.71 -1.59
N TYR A 64 13.36 -8.42 -2.16
CA TYR A 64 14.52 -8.90 -1.40
C TYR A 64 15.39 -7.76 -0.88
N GLN A 65 15.61 -6.72 -1.68
CA GLN A 65 16.39 -5.56 -1.26
C GLN A 65 15.72 -4.86 -0.09
N ARG A 66 14.41 -4.63 -0.17
CA ARG A 66 13.61 -3.97 0.86
C ARG A 66 13.48 -4.83 2.12
N ARG A 67 13.23 -6.14 1.97
CA ARG A 67 13.26 -7.10 3.08
C ARG A 67 14.59 -7.05 3.83
N ARG A 68 15.72 -6.98 3.11
CA ARG A 68 17.05 -6.91 3.73
C ARG A 68 17.30 -5.58 4.44
N GLU A 69 16.90 -4.46 3.83
CA GLU A 69 16.95 -3.12 4.46
C GLU A 69 16.15 -3.11 5.76
N LEU A 70 14.94 -3.68 5.75
CA LEU A 70 14.07 -3.78 6.91
C LEU A 70 14.59 -4.70 8.00
N LEU A 71 15.05 -5.90 7.64
CA LEU A 71 15.64 -6.85 8.58
C LEU A 71 16.93 -6.32 9.22
N SER A 72 17.63 -5.40 8.54
CA SER A 72 18.80 -4.72 9.11
C SER A 72 18.42 -3.66 10.15
N GLN A 73 17.17 -3.17 10.13
CA GLN A 73 16.62 -2.22 11.09
C GLN A 73 15.94 -2.99 12.23
N LYS A 74 16.69 -3.20 13.29
CA LYS A 74 16.35 -4.08 14.41
C LYS A 74 15.13 -3.59 15.20
N ALA A 75 13.98 -4.25 15.01
CA ALA A 75 12.94 -4.42 16.03
C ALA A 75 12.39 -5.85 15.94
N VAL A 76 13.20 -6.80 16.40
CA VAL A 76 12.84 -8.22 16.51
C VAL A 76 11.86 -8.34 17.68
N GLN A 77 10.56 -8.38 17.36
CA GLN A 77 9.59 -9.07 18.21
C GLN A 77 9.09 -10.30 17.46
N ASP A 78 9.06 -11.39 18.22
CA ASP A 78 8.93 -12.81 17.89
C ASP A 78 7.81 -13.13 16.90
N GLY A 79 8.11 -13.92 15.85
CA GLY A 79 7.15 -14.33 14.81
C GLY A 79 7.71 -14.24 13.38
N GLU A 80 8.64 -15.13 13.07
CA GLU A 80 9.75 -14.92 12.12
C GLU A 80 9.43 -15.09 10.61
N ASP A 81 8.17 -15.14 10.16
CA ASP A 81 7.90 -15.22 8.71
C ASP A 81 6.71 -14.38 8.24
N TYR A 82 5.58 -14.42 8.97
CA TYR A 82 4.41 -13.58 8.68
C TYR A 82 4.66 -12.09 8.93
N ARG A 83 5.38 -11.74 10.02
CA ARG A 83 5.73 -10.34 10.30
C ARG A 83 6.68 -9.78 9.25
N TYR A 84 7.58 -10.60 8.68
CA TYR A 84 8.52 -10.10 7.68
C TYR A 84 7.92 -9.91 6.31
N THR A 85 6.92 -10.70 5.90
CA THR A 85 6.28 -10.49 4.59
C THR A 85 5.36 -9.28 4.64
N VAL A 86 4.46 -9.20 5.62
CA VAL A 86 3.45 -8.13 5.70
C VAL A 86 4.08 -6.76 6.00
N TYR A 87 5.02 -6.70 6.96
CA TYR A 87 5.71 -5.44 7.26
C TYR A 87 6.58 -4.98 6.09
N THR A 88 7.23 -5.91 5.38
CA THR A 88 7.97 -5.56 4.16
C THR A 88 7.06 -5.00 3.09
N THR A 89 5.94 -5.67 2.82
CA THR A 89 5.00 -5.17 1.81
C THR A 89 4.45 -3.81 2.20
N TRP A 90 4.13 -3.59 3.48
CA TRP A 90 3.68 -2.30 3.99
C TRP A 90 4.71 -1.18 3.77
N GLU A 91 5.97 -1.41 4.14
CA GLU A 91 7.03 -0.42 3.98
C GLU A 91 7.29 -0.10 2.49
N VAL A 92 7.25 -1.12 1.63
CA VAL A 92 7.39 -0.93 0.18
C VAL A 92 6.24 -0.08 -0.37
N SER A 93 5.00 -0.37 0.01
CA SER A 93 3.84 0.43 -0.39
C SER A 93 3.94 1.87 0.10
N LEU A 94 4.35 2.10 1.35
CA LEU A 94 4.54 3.45 1.88
C LEU A 94 5.59 4.23 1.10
N LYS A 95 6.76 3.65 0.83
CA LYS A 95 7.82 4.31 0.04
C LYS A 95 7.35 4.67 -1.38
N ILE A 96 6.59 3.80 -2.01
CA ILE A 96 6.01 4.10 -3.34
C ILE A 96 5.07 5.30 -3.25
N ILE A 97 4.22 5.38 -2.22
CA ILE A 97 3.32 6.52 -2.02
C ILE A 97 4.13 7.80 -1.74
N GLU A 98 5.19 7.74 -0.94
CA GLU A 98 6.10 8.87 -0.68
C GLU A 98 6.79 9.39 -1.95
N GLU A 99 7.06 8.52 -2.94
CA GLU A 99 7.63 8.90 -4.23
C GLU A 99 6.61 9.59 -5.17
N ILE A 100 5.31 9.45 -4.91
CA ILE A 100 4.25 10.12 -5.69
C ILE A 100 4.19 11.60 -5.29
N SER A 101 4.81 12.47 -6.09
CA SER A 101 4.84 13.93 -5.87
C SER A 101 3.52 14.66 -6.19
N SER A 102 2.38 14.01 -5.97
CA SER A 102 1.05 14.60 -6.16
C SER A 102 0.35 14.82 -4.83
N GLU A 103 -0.61 15.74 -4.78
CA GLU A 103 -1.45 15.99 -3.60
C GLU A 103 -2.09 14.70 -3.07
N ALA A 104 -2.60 13.85 -3.96
CA ALA A 104 -3.17 12.56 -3.58
C ALA A 104 -2.17 11.60 -2.91
N GLY A 105 -0.88 11.71 -3.25
CA GLY A 105 0.18 10.92 -2.59
C GLY A 105 0.41 11.41 -1.16
N GLN A 106 0.49 12.73 -0.98
CA GLN A 106 0.61 13.36 0.34
C GLN A 106 -0.61 13.06 1.22
N ASP A 107 -1.82 13.23 0.70
CA ASP A 107 -3.08 12.92 1.39
C ASP A 107 -3.13 11.46 1.84
N ALA A 108 -2.67 10.54 1.00
CA ALA A 108 -2.63 9.12 1.32
C ALA A 108 -1.70 8.84 2.51
N ILE A 109 -0.51 9.45 2.56
CA ILE A 109 0.40 9.30 3.71
C ILE A 109 -0.26 9.81 5.00
N GLU A 110 -0.91 10.97 4.95
CA GLU A 110 -1.58 11.56 6.12
C GLU A 110 -2.76 10.70 6.61
N LEU A 111 -3.56 10.16 5.69
CA LEU A 111 -4.63 9.21 6.04
C LEU A 111 -4.06 7.93 6.67
N LEU A 112 -2.98 7.38 6.13
CA LEU A 112 -2.33 6.20 6.69
C LEU A 112 -1.77 6.46 8.09
N GLN A 113 -1.23 7.66 8.34
CA GLN A 113 -0.83 8.08 9.68
C GLN A 113 -2.03 8.15 10.64
N ILE A 114 -3.15 8.73 10.22
CA ILE A 114 -4.39 8.75 11.02
C ILE A 114 -4.85 7.31 11.35
N PHE A 115 -4.86 6.42 10.36
CA PHE A 115 -5.31 5.03 10.53
C PHE A 115 -4.42 4.26 11.51
N SER A 116 -3.15 4.62 11.66
CA SER A 116 -2.25 3.99 12.63
C SER A 116 -2.67 4.20 14.10
N TYR A 117 -3.50 5.22 14.38
CA TYR A 117 -4.09 5.48 15.70
C TYR A 117 -5.47 4.84 15.88
N LEU A 118 -6.05 4.29 14.83
CA LEU A 118 -7.37 3.66 14.87
C LEU A 118 -7.23 2.15 15.09
N HIS A 119 -8.32 1.52 15.52
CA HIS A 119 -8.38 0.07 15.53
C HIS A 119 -8.33 -0.44 14.08
N HIS A 120 -7.58 -1.53 13.85
CA HIS A 120 -7.36 -2.12 12.52
C HIS A 120 -8.63 -2.63 11.82
N ASP A 121 -9.74 -2.76 12.57
CA ASP A 121 -11.04 -3.20 12.09
C ASP A 121 -12.15 -2.27 12.58
N GLY A 122 -13.23 -2.17 11.82
CA GLY A 122 -14.42 -1.38 12.17
C GLY A 122 -14.25 0.14 12.01
N ILE A 123 -13.32 0.60 11.18
CA ILE A 123 -13.14 2.04 10.89
C ILE A 123 -14.38 2.55 10.13
N SER A 124 -15.17 3.40 10.78
CA SER A 124 -16.42 3.93 10.22
C SER A 124 -16.18 5.12 9.28
N GLU A 125 -16.60 5.00 8.02
CA GLU A 125 -16.56 6.08 7.02
C GLU A 125 -17.25 7.37 7.49
N GLU A 126 -18.30 7.23 8.32
CA GLU A 126 -19.04 8.35 8.90
C GLU A 126 -18.15 9.36 9.66
N ILE A 127 -17.04 8.90 10.25
CA ILE A 127 -16.11 9.79 10.97
C ILE A 127 -15.46 10.78 10.00
N PHE A 128 -15.02 10.30 8.83
CA PHE A 128 -14.42 11.15 7.80
C PHE A 128 -15.46 12.04 7.13
N TYR A 129 -16.66 11.51 6.86
CA TYR A 129 -17.77 12.30 6.31
C TYR A 129 -18.14 13.47 7.21
N ARG A 130 -18.24 13.25 8.53
CA ARG A 130 -18.50 14.31 9.51
C ARG A 130 -17.38 15.32 9.56
N ALA A 131 -16.12 14.88 9.61
CA ALA A 131 -14.97 15.78 9.61
C ALA A 131 -14.98 16.70 8.38
N TRP A 132 -15.20 16.14 7.19
CA TRP A 132 -15.32 16.89 5.94
C TRP A 132 -16.50 17.87 5.95
N LYS A 133 -17.67 17.43 6.43
CA LYS A 133 -18.87 18.28 6.49
C LYS A 133 -18.69 19.45 7.45
N THR A 134 -18.14 19.21 8.64
CA THR A 134 -17.86 20.25 9.65
C THR A 134 -16.87 21.28 9.11
N LEU A 135 -15.82 20.82 8.41
CA LEU A 135 -14.85 21.73 7.77
C LEU A 135 -15.49 22.71 6.78
N ARG A 136 -16.56 22.28 6.08
CA ARG A 136 -17.22 23.08 5.04
C ARG A 136 -18.45 23.86 5.50
N SER A 137 -19.10 23.42 6.58
CA SER A 137 -20.43 23.91 6.95
C SER A 137 -20.43 24.76 8.23
N ASP A 138 -19.47 24.53 9.13
CA ASP A 138 -19.40 25.23 10.41
C ASP A 138 -18.20 26.18 10.44
N PRO A 139 -18.31 27.37 11.08
CA PRO A 139 -17.12 28.17 11.37
C PRO A 139 -16.15 27.32 12.20
N PRO A 140 -14.84 27.33 11.86
CA PRO A 140 -13.87 26.50 12.56
C PRO A 140 -13.89 26.80 14.06
N SER A 141 -13.93 25.74 14.87
CA SER A 141 -13.91 25.89 16.33
C SER A 141 -12.61 26.56 16.80
N GLU A 142 -12.60 27.15 18.00
CA GLU A 142 -11.37 27.74 18.57
C GLU A 142 -10.20 26.74 18.63
N TRP A 143 -10.50 25.45 18.85
CA TRP A 143 -9.50 24.38 18.79
C TRP A 143 -8.95 24.19 17.37
N THR A 144 -9.82 24.21 16.36
CA THR A 144 -9.44 24.07 14.94
C THR A 144 -8.56 25.24 14.50
N LEU A 145 -8.87 26.46 14.94
CA LEU A 145 -8.10 27.67 14.62
C LEU A 145 -6.71 27.68 15.27
N SER A 146 -6.55 27.04 16.43
CA SER A 146 -5.29 27.03 17.19
C SER A 146 -4.31 25.93 16.78
N HIS A 147 -4.75 24.95 15.98
CA HIS A 147 -3.98 23.75 15.64
C HIS A 147 -3.94 23.45 14.13
N GLN A 148 -4.20 24.43 13.26
CA GLN A 148 -4.17 24.24 11.81
C GLN A 148 -2.82 23.71 11.30
N SER A 149 -2.83 22.52 10.71
CA SER A 149 -1.84 22.03 9.76
C SER A 149 -2.20 22.51 8.35
N ASP A 150 -1.18 22.80 7.53
CA ASP A 150 -1.26 23.48 6.22
C ASP A 150 -2.21 22.85 5.18
N ILE A 151 -2.73 21.65 5.45
CA ILE A 151 -3.72 20.88 4.64
C ILE A 151 -4.99 21.69 4.34
N LEU A 152 -5.31 22.70 5.15
CA LEU A 152 -6.60 23.43 5.06
C LEU A 152 -6.53 24.78 4.32
N LEU A 153 -5.36 25.15 3.76
CA LEU A 153 -5.18 26.46 3.11
C LEU A 153 -5.38 26.48 1.59
N ASP A 154 -5.70 25.37 0.92
CA ASP A 154 -6.05 25.44 -0.50
C ASP A 154 -7.49 25.99 -0.70
N LYS A 155 -7.58 27.32 -0.64
CA LYS A 155 -8.71 28.10 -1.18
C LYS A 155 -8.41 28.58 -2.61
N SER A 156 -7.52 27.94 -3.35
CA SER A 156 -7.10 28.34 -4.70
C SER A 156 -7.65 27.43 -5.80
N SER A 157 -8.91 27.03 -5.70
CA SER A 157 -9.68 26.59 -6.89
C SER A 157 -11.16 26.91 -6.75
N GLN A 158 -11.47 28.20 -6.70
CA GLN A 158 -12.77 28.70 -7.13
C GLN A 158 -12.59 30.03 -7.88
N LYS A 159 -12.41 29.93 -9.20
CA LYS A 159 -12.88 30.93 -10.15
C LYS A 159 -13.33 30.24 -11.44
#